data_AF-A0A6A5UDK1-F1
#
_entry.id   AF-A0A6A5UDK1-F1
#
_cell.length_a   1.000
_cell.length_b   1.000
_cell.length_c   1.000
_cell.angle_alpha   90.00
_cell.angle_beta   90.00
_cell.angle_gamma   90.00
#
_symmetry.space_group_name_H-M   'P 1'
#
loop_
_entity.id
_entity.type
_entity.pdbx_description
1 polymer ?
#
loop_
_entity_poly.entity_id
_entity_poly.type
_entity_poly.pdbx_seq_one_letter_code
_entity_poly.pdbx_strand_id
1 'polypeptide(L)'
;MGDGTADKENSRQLVIDASKVREGVAERVATTEAAKQAIQQGINGVERLAGAAVKDLHVRRGHENASVIKFSVDKDKEAVFQQTTDEWLEPQIPRARLVCPKWYLLKADFIEVALAMDAESGKVSKSAMERFGTENRVEVCTMRWLGQPRPSGQHASVVIKVATKEEAGKLLKSDGVTFGGDVIRVTIMEKQAYRAVRRN
;
A
#
# COMPACT_ATOMS: atom_id res chain seq x y z
N MET A 1 21.55 -19.22 22.86
CA MET A 1 21.70 -18.35 21.68
C MET A 1 20.44 -18.46 20.86
N GLY A 2 19.52 -17.55 21.04
CA GLY A 2 18.24 -17.57 20.34
C GLY A 2 17.65 -16.19 20.42
N ASP A 3 17.97 -15.35 19.44
CA ASP A 3 17.22 -14.13 19.18
C ASP A 3 17.63 -13.57 17.81
N GLY A 4 16.67 -13.19 16.97
CA GLY A 4 16.96 -12.58 15.66
C GLY A 4 16.00 -12.93 14.53
N THR A 5 15.10 -13.90 14.72
CA THR A 5 14.07 -14.25 13.70
C THR A 5 12.71 -13.62 13.96
N ALA A 6 12.38 -13.21 15.19
CA ALA A 6 11.06 -12.66 15.53
C ALA A 6 10.82 -11.23 15.01
N ASP A 7 11.84 -10.36 15.01
CA ASP A 7 11.68 -8.94 14.64
C ASP A 7 11.48 -8.69 13.13
N LYS A 8 11.91 -9.64 12.29
CA LYS A 8 11.70 -9.54 10.83
C LYS A 8 10.26 -9.84 10.42
N GLU A 9 9.51 -10.60 11.23
CA GLU A 9 8.15 -11.02 10.89
C GLU A 9 7.12 -9.88 11.05
N ASN A 10 7.43 -8.90 11.91
CA ASN A 10 6.56 -7.76 12.21
C ASN A 10 6.96 -6.43 11.54
N SER A 11 7.95 -6.44 10.66
CA SER A 11 8.38 -5.24 9.94
C SER A 11 8.14 -5.32 8.43
N ARG A 12 7.88 -4.16 7.82
CA ARG A 12 7.69 -3.99 6.38
C ARG A 12 8.75 -3.03 5.84
N GLN A 13 9.43 -3.44 4.79
CA GLN A 13 10.45 -2.62 4.13
C GLN A 13 9.78 -1.61 3.20
N LEU A 14 10.12 -0.34 3.38
CA LEU A 14 9.78 0.78 2.52
C LEU A 14 11.01 1.28 1.77
N VAL A 15 10.77 1.83 0.59
CA VAL A 15 11.83 2.36 -0.28
C VAL A 15 11.46 3.76 -0.72
N ILE A 16 12.36 4.72 -0.59
CA ILE A 16 12.27 6.05 -1.18
C ILE A 16 13.24 6.12 -2.34
N ASP A 17 12.76 6.60 -3.47
CA ASP A 17 13.57 7.00 -4.59
C ASP A 17 13.75 8.52 -4.55
N ALA A 18 15.01 8.92 -4.34
CA ALA A 18 15.45 10.30 -4.25
C ALA A 18 16.25 10.73 -5.50
N SER A 19 16.15 10.01 -6.62
CA SER A 19 16.91 10.33 -7.85
C SER A 19 16.56 11.68 -8.48
N LYS A 20 15.45 12.31 -8.06
CA LYS A 20 14.97 13.60 -8.56
C LYS A 20 15.12 14.74 -7.54
N VAL A 21 15.75 14.48 -6.40
CA VAL A 21 16.01 15.50 -5.38
C VAL A 21 16.99 16.52 -5.95
N ARG A 22 16.68 17.80 -5.77
CA ARG A 22 17.53 18.90 -6.25
C ARG A 22 18.79 19.01 -5.40
N GLU A 23 19.84 19.56 -5.99
CA GLU A 23 21.17 19.72 -5.36
C GLU A 23 21.12 20.46 -4.02
N GLY A 24 20.30 21.51 -3.90
CA GLY A 24 20.11 22.26 -2.65
C GLY A 24 19.43 21.49 -1.50
N VAL A 25 18.93 20.28 -1.74
CA VAL A 25 18.34 19.40 -0.71
C VAL A 25 19.05 18.04 -0.69
N ALA A 26 20.09 17.84 -1.52
CA ALA A 26 20.82 16.59 -1.62
C ALA A 26 21.56 16.23 -0.32
N GLU A 27 21.93 17.23 0.49
CA GLU A 27 22.54 17.03 1.81
C GLU A 27 21.65 16.22 2.75
N ARG A 28 20.33 16.37 2.66
CA ARG A 28 19.35 15.63 3.47
C ARG A 28 19.31 14.13 3.15
N VAL A 29 19.84 13.73 2.00
CA VAL A 29 19.92 12.33 1.56
C VAL A 29 21.36 11.89 1.31
N ALA A 30 22.34 12.70 1.74
CA ALA A 30 23.75 12.41 1.53
C ALA A 30 24.18 11.23 2.42
N THR A 31 23.80 11.22 3.68
CA THR A 31 24.20 10.18 4.63
C THR A 31 22.98 9.47 5.19
N THR A 32 23.20 8.25 5.68
CA THR A 32 22.19 7.49 6.43
C THR A 32 21.63 8.31 7.59
N GLU A 33 22.47 9.01 8.34
CA GLU A 33 22.04 9.84 9.48
C GLU A 33 21.22 11.05 9.05
N ALA A 34 21.64 11.77 7.99
CA ALA A 34 20.89 12.91 7.47
C ALA A 34 19.51 12.47 6.95
N ALA A 35 19.47 11.35 6.20
CA ALA A 35 18.23 10.78 5.71
C ALA A 35 17.31 10.33 6.85
N LYS A 36 17.87 9.70 7.89
CA LYS A 36 17.13 9.29 9.08
C LYS A 36 16.53 10.48 9.81
N GLN A 37 17.30 11.56 10.00
CA GLN A 37 16.80 12.78 10.63
C GLN A 37 15.68 13.42 9.81
N ALA A 38 15.85 13.58 8.49
CA ALA A 38 14.83 14.15 7.62
C ALA A 38 13.53 13.33 7.63
N ILE A 39 13.63 12.00 7.53
CA ILE A 39 12.46 11.11 7.59
C ILE A 39 11.78 11.17 8.96
N GLN A 40 12.55 11.13 10.05
CA GLN A 40 11.97 11.20 11.40
C GLN A 40 11.30 12.55 11.68
N GLN A 41 11.86 13.66 11.20
CA GLN A 41 11.23 14.97 11.27
C GLN A 41 9.88 15.00 10.54
N GLY A 42 9.81 14.39 9.36
CA GLY A 42 8.57 14.26 8.60
C GLY A 42 7.52 13.44 9.32
N ILE A 43 7.92 12.27 9.85
CA ILE A 43 7.06 11.37 10.62
C ILE A 43 6.47 12.08 11.84
N ASN A 44 7.31 12.78 12.60
CA ASN A 44 6.89 13.49 13.81
C ASN A 44 5.93 14.65 13.52
N GLY A 45 5.93 15.18 12.29
CA GLY A 45 5.00 16.21 11.84
C GLY A 45 3.60 15.69 11.47
N VAL A 46 3.39 14.37 11.45
CA VAL A 46 2.12 13.74 11.06
C VAL A 46 1.55 12.95 12.23
N GLU A 47 0.44 13.43 12.81
CA GLU A 47 -0.22 12.82 13.97
C GLU A 47 -0.53 11.32 13.76
N ARG A 48 -0.98 10.95 12.56
CA ARG A 48 -1.29 9.55 12.22
C ARG A 48 -0.06 8.62 12.27
N LEU A 49 1.14 9.17 12.16
CA LEU A 49 2.41 8.46 12.29
C LEU A 49 3.03 8.58 13.69
N ALA A 50 2.30 9.12 14.68
CA ALA A 50 2.77 9.17 16.05
C ALA A 50 3.19 7.77 16.56
N GLY A 51 4.36 7.74 17.21
CA GLY A 51 4.96 6.51 17.72
C GLY A 51 5.56 5.58 16.65
N ALA A 52 5.51 5.94 15.36
CA ALA A 52 6.16 5.15 14.32
C ALA A 52 7.69 5.24 14.42
N ALA A 53 8.35 4.09 14.40
CA ALA A 53 9.80 3.99 14.39
C ALA A 53 10.33 3.59 13.02
N VAL A 54 11.46 4.18 12.63
CA VAL A 54 12.22 3.80 11.43
C VAL A 54 13.38 2.91 11.85
N LYS A 55 13.40 1.68 11.34
CA LYS A 55 14.41 0.65 11.59
C LYS A 55 15.24 0.40 10.31
N ASP A 56 16.46 -0.14 10.45
CA ASP A 56 17.30 -0.61 9.34
C ASP A 56 17.49 0.36 8.15
N LEU A 57 17.52 1.67 8.43
CA LEU A 57 17.65 2.67 7.39
C LEU A 57 19.03 2.60 6.74
N HIS A 58 19.04 2.55 5.41
CA HIS A 58 20.26 2.63 4.63
C HIS A 58 20.05 3.43 3.35
N VAL A 59 21.04 4.25 3.03
CA VAL A 59 21.10 5.01 1.77
C VAL A 59 22.04 4.31 0.82
N ARG A 60 21.55 3.97 -0.38
CA ARG A 60 22.35 3.47 -1.50
C ARG A 60 22.48 4.58 -2.54
N ARG A 61 23.71 4.93 -2.90
CA ARG A 61 23.99 5.85 -4.02
C ARG A 61 24.41 5.06 -5.26
N GLY A 62 23.80 5.39 -6.39
CA GLY A 62 24.20 4.95 -7.72
C GLY A 62 25.15 5.95 -8.39
N HIS A 63 25.57 5.62 -9.61
CA HIS A 63 26.62 6.33 -10.36
C HIS A 63 26.21 7.72 -10.91
N GLU A 64 24.95 8.14 -10.73
CA GLU A 64 24.37 9.35 -11.34
C GLU A 64 23.51 10.17 -10.35
N ASN A 65 23.96 10.36 -9.10
CA ASN A 65 23.17 11.00 -8.02
C ASN A 65 21.85 10.30 -7.66
N ALA A 66 21.56 9.15 -8.27
CA ALA A 66 20.43 8.30 -7.92
C ALA A 66 20.63 7.75 -6.50
N SER A 67 19.95 8.36 -5.52
CA SER A 67 19.94 7.90 -4.14
C SER A 67 18.66 7.13 -3.86
N VAL A 68 18.80 5.91 -3.37
CA VAL A 68 17.68 5.08 -2.90
C VAL A 68 17.83 4.92 -1.41
N ILE A 69 16.79 5.27 -0.66
CA ILE A 69 16.73 5.11 0.79
C ILE A 69 15.82 3.93 1.07
N LYS A 70 16.28 3.00 1.88
CA LYS A 70 15.50 1.83 2.29
C LYS A 70 15.43 1.80 3.79
N PHE A 71 14.27 1.47 4.35
CA PHE A 71 14.07 1.39 5.79
C PHE A 71 12.92 0.44 6.11
N SER A 72 12.83 0.01 7.36
CA SER A 72 11.79 -0.87 7.88
C SER A 72 10.88 -0.08 8.82
N VAL A 73 9.58 -0.37 8.76
CA VAL A 73 8.56 0.15 9.68
C VAL A 73 7.74 -1.00 10.24
N ASP A 74 7.02 -0.78 11.32
CA ASP A 74 6.10 -1.79 11.84
C ASP A 74 4.98 -2.07 10.82
N LYS A 75 4.61 -3.36 10.68
CA LYS A 75 3.69 -3.84 9.64
C LYS A 75 2.33 -3.15 9.66
N ASP A 76 1.81 -2.84 10.84
CA ASP A 76 0.55 -2.12 11.06
C ASP A 76 0.62 -0.64 10.66
N LYS A 77 1.83 -0.05 10.61
CA LYS A 77 2.06 1.34 10.22
C LYS A 77 2.29 1.53 8.72
N GLU A 78 2.65 0.47 7.97
CA GLU A 78 2.97 0.53 6.54
C GLU A 78 1.90 1.28 5.72
N ALA A 79 0.63 0.94 5.93
CA ALA A 79 -0.48 1.55 5.21
C ALA A 79 -0.59 3.05 5.48
N VAL A 80 -0.31 3.48 6.71
CA VAL A 80 -0.35 4.90 7.10
C VAL A 80 0.79 5.66 6.41
N PHE A 81 2.02 5.13 6.44
CA PHE A 81 3.17 5.72 5.74
C PHE A 81 2.90 5.98 4.25
N GLN A 82 2.21 5.04 3.59
CA GLN A 82 1.85 5.16 2.18
C GLN A 82 0.68 6.11 1.93
N GLN A 83 -0.28 6.20 2.85
CA GLN A 83 -1.43 7.10 2.72
C GLN A 83 -1.07 8.56 2.99
N THR A 84 -0.07 8.82 3.84
CA THR A 84 0.36 10.15 4.26
C THR A 84 1.69 10.57 3.64
N THR A 85 2.17 9.88 2.60
CA THR A 85 3.47 10.14 1.97
C THR A 85 3.68 11.61 1.62
N ASP A 86 2.67 12.26 1.04
CA ASP A 86 2.78 13.67 0.63
C ASP A 86 2.89 14.62 1.84
N GLU A 87 2.45 14.20 3.04
CA GLU A 87 2.48 15.00 4.27
C GLU A 87 3.83 14.90 5.00
N TRP A 88 4.44 13.71 5.04
CA TRP A 88 5.70 13.52 5.79
C TRP A 88 6.94 13.58 4.91
N LEU A 89 6.87 13.17 3.63
CA LEU A 89 8.05 13.04 2.76
C LEU A 89 8.33 14.31 1.96
N GLU A 90 7.32 14.86 1.27
CA GLU A 90 7.52 16.00 0.37
C GLU A 90 8.08 17.25 1.06
N PRO A 91 7.65 17.63 2.29
CA PRO A 91 8.23 18.78 2.98
C PRO A 91 9.70 18.60 3.37
N GLN A 92 10.13 17.34 3.58
CA GLN A 92 11.47 17.04 4.09
C GLN A 92 12.46 16.70 3.00
N ILE A 93 12.00 16.00 1.95
CA ILE A 93 12.80 15.57 0.82
C ILE A 93 11.97 15.81 -0.46
N PRO A 94 11.86 17.07 -0.92
CA PRO A 94 11.01 17.42 -2.05
C PRO A 94 11.39 16.63 -3.30
N ARG A 95 10.37 16.19 -4.05
CA ARG A 95 10.51 15.37 -5.26
C ARG A 95 11.02 13.94 -5.04
N ALA A 96 11.30 13.55 -3.80
CA ALA A 96 11.47 12.15 -3.49
C ALA A 96 10.12 11.46 -3.54
N ARG A 97 10.12 10.17 -3.89
CA ARG A 97 8.91 9.37 -3.96
C ARG A 97 9.06 8.14 -3.10
N LEU A 98 8.06 7.85 -2.28
CA LEU A 98 7.93 6.53 -1.69
C LEU A 98 7.63 5.55 -2.83
N VAL A 99 8.58 4.66 -3.10
CA VAL A 99 8.38 3.47 -3.92
C VAL A 99 7.57 2.50 -3.08
N CYS A 100 6.24 2.68 -3.11
CA CYS A 100 5.33 1.69 -2.58
C CYS A 100 5.64 0.32 -3.21
N PRO A 101 5.41 -0.80 -2.50
CA PRO A 101 5.30 -2.10 -3.13
C PRO A 101 4.43 -1.94 -4.38
N LYS A 102 4.87 -2.52 -5.50
CA LYS A 102 4.12 -2.43 -6.75
C LYS A 102 2.83 -3.20 -6.55
N TRP A 103 1.79 -2.52 -6.08
CA TRP A 103 0.48 -3.11 -5.91
C TRP A 103 -0.10 -3.44 -7.27
N TYR A 104 -0.59 -4.66 -7.38
CA TYR A 104 -1.29 -5.10 -8.56
C TYR A 104 -2.77 -4.79 -8.33
N LEU A 105 -3.24 -3.81 -9.11
CA LEU A 105 -4.62 -3.35 -9.08
C LEU A 105 -5.48 -4.28 -9.93
N LEU A 106 -6.48 -4.86 -9.29
CA LEU A 106 -7.43 -5.77 -9.91
C LEU A 106 -8.84 -5.21 -9.70
N LYS A 107 -9.69 -5.41 -10.70
CA LYS A 107 -11.12 -5.18 -10.58
C LYS A 107 -11.79 -6.53 -10.38
N ALA A 108 -12.59 -6.67 -9.33
CA ALA A 108 -13.48 -7.81 -9.16
C ALA A 108 -14.93 -7.35 -9.36
N ASP A 109 -15.65 -8.08 -10.21
CA ASP A 109 -17.06 -7.87 -10.53
C ASP A 109 -17.93 -8.94 -9.86
N PHE A 110 -19.22 -8.63 -9.69
CA PHE A 110 -20.20 -9.50 -9.03
C PHE A 110 -19.96 -9.72 -7.53
N ILE A 111 -19.42 -8.72 -6.84
CA ILE A 111 -19.34 -8.75 -5.38
C ILE A 111 -20.73 -8.50 -4.79
N GLU A 112 -21.23 -9.44 -4.01
CA GLU A 112 -22.51 -9.30 -3.30
C GLU A 112 -22.43 -8.16 -2.27
N VAL A 113 -23.28 -7.15 -2.45
CA VAL A 113 -23.25 -5.93 -1.64
C VAL A 113 -23.60 -6.23 -0.19
N ALA A 114 -24.60 -7.08 0.05
CA ALA A 114 -25.05 -7.44 1.39
C ALA A 114 -23.96 -8.15 2.22
N LEU A 115 -23.09 -8.93 1.58
CA LEU A 115 -21.98 -9.62 2.24
C LEU A 115 -20.75 -8.73 2.42
N ALA A 116 -20.51 -7.81 1.48
CA ALA A 116 -19.29 -7.02 1.45
C ALA A 116 -19.40 -5.64 2.11
N MET A 117 -20.61 -5.09 2.22
CA MET A 117 -20.81 -3.74 2.74
C MET A 117 -20.84 -3.71 4.26
N ASP A 118 -20.08 -2.78 4.83
CA ASP A 118 -20.23 -2.38 6.22
C ASP A 118 -21.46 -1.48 6.36
N ALA A 119 -22.42 -1.89 7.20
CA ALA A 119 -23.73 -1.23 7.31
C ALA A 119 -23.65 0.20 7.84
N GLU A 120 -22.64 0.50 8.68
CA GLU A 120 -22.49 1.84 9.28
C GLU A 120 -21.80 2.81 8.32
N SER A 121 -20.73 2.37 7.65
CA SER A 121 -19.90 3.26 6.82
C SER A 121 -20.22 3.22 5.33
N GLY A 122 -20.98 2.22 4.86
CA GLY A 122 -21.23 1.97 3.43
C GLY A 122 -19.97 1.55 2.65
N LYS A 123 -18.84 1.35 3.32
CA LYS A 123 -17.58 0.93 2.72
C LYS A 123 -17.52 -0.59 2.60
N VAL A 124 -16.51 -1.11 1.90
CA VAL A 124 -16.21 -2.55 1.99
C VAL A 124 -15.74 -2.84 3.41
N SER A 125 -16.36 -3.82 4.06
CA SER A 125 -16.04 -4.21 5.43
C SER A 125 -14.67 -4.91 5.50
N LYS A 126 -14.02 -4.84 6.67
CA LYS A 126 -12.76 -5.54 6.91
C LYS A 126 -12.94 -7.06 6.79
N SER A 127 -14.06 -7.58 7.29
CA SER A 127 -14.40 -9.01 7.21
C SER A 127 -14.57 -9.49 5.76
N ALA A 128 -15.11 -8.67 4.87
CA ALA A 128 -15.18 -8.97 3.45
C ALA A 128 -13.80 -9.06 2.80
N MET A 129 -12.91 -8.13 3.15
CA MET A 129 -11.52 -8.15 2.67
C MET A 129 -10.77 -9.40 3.15
N GLU A 130 -10.90 -9.75 4.44
CA GLU A 130 -10.29 -10.95 5.03
C GLU A 130 -10.86 -12.25 4.43
N ARG A 131 -12.17 -12.29 4.18
CA ARG A 131 -12.85 -13.39 3.48
C ARG A 131 -12.27 -13.61 2.09
N PHE A 132 -12.22 -12.55 1.28
CA PHE A 132 -11.67 -12.65 -0.08
C PHE A 132 -10.23 -13.17 -0.06
N GLY A 133 -9.39 -12.68 0.85
CA GLY A 133 -8.02 -13.14 1.02
C GLY A 133 -7.94 -14.61 1.40
N THR A 134 -8.81 -15.08 2.29
CA THR A 134 -8.86 -16.48 2.76
C THR A 134 -9.31 -17.42 1.65
N GLU A 135 -10.43 -17.12 1.00
CA GLU A 135 -11.01 -17.96 -0.05
C GLU A 135 -10.04 -18.14 -1.22
N ASN A 136 -9.32 -17.08 -1.59
CA ASN A 136 -8.41 -17.08 -2.74
C ASN A 136 -6.95 -17.32 -2.37
N ARG A 137 -6.62 -17.45 -1.08
CA ARG A 137 -5.27 -17.58 -0.52
C ARG A 137 -4.32 -16.53 -1.10
N VAL A 138 -4.64 -15.27 -0.88
CA VAL A 138 -3.86 -14.08 -1.29
C VAL A 138 -3.85 -13.05 -0.18
N GLU A 139 -2.78 -12.27 -0.06
CA GLU A 139 -2.74 -11.12 0.83
C GLU A 139 -3.40 -9.92 0.14
N VAL A 140 -4.57 -9.52 0.66
CA VAL A 140 -5.28 -8.32 0.19
C VAL A 140 -4.81 -7.11 1.00
N CYS A 141 -4.16 -6.17 0.34
CA CYS A 141 -3.74 -4.92 0.98
C CYS A 141 -4.92 -3.96 1.18
N THR A 142 -5.79 -3.86 0.16
CA THR A 142 -7.01 -3.04 0.23
C THR A 142 -8.08 -3.58 -0.70
N MET A 143 -9.34 -3.49 -0.27
CA MET A 143 -10.52 -3.72 -1.10
C MET A 143 -11.46 -2.51 -0.97
N ARG A 144 -11.94 -1.96 -2.09
CA ARG A 144 -12.81 -0.76 -2.10
C ARG A 144 -13.83 -0.84 -3.20
N TRP A 145 -15.01 -0.26 -2.99
CA TRP A 145 -16.00 -0.12 -4.05
C TRP A 145 -15.45 0.65 -5.25
N LEU A 146 -15.78 0.17 -6.45
CA LEU A 146 -15.55 0.88 -7.70
C LEU A 146 -16.78 1.77 -7.96
N GLY A 147 -16.77 2.98 -7.40
CA GLY A 147 -17.96 3.85 -7.33
C GLY A 147 -18.84 3.54 -6.12
N GLN A 148 -19.96 4.25 -5.96
CA GLN A 148 -20.89 4.01 -4.86
C GLN A 148 -21.85 2.87 -5.21
N PRO A 149 -21.91 1.78 -4.42
CA PRO A 149 -22.88 0.72 -4.65
C PRO A 149 -24.30 1.27 -4.51
N ARG A 150 -25.21 0.81 -5.35
CA ARG A 150 -26.63 1.14 -5.19
C ARG A 150 -27.17 0.43 -3.95
N PRO A 151 -27.93 1.10 -3.07
CA PRO A 151 -28.49 0.46 -1.87
C PRO A 151 -29.37 -0.77 -2.17
N SER A 152 -30.04 -0.79 -3.33
CA SER A 152 -30.84 -1.92 -3.82
C SER A 152 -30.10 -2.83 -4.81
N GLY A 153 -28.83 -2.55 -5.08
CA GLY A 153 -28.01 -3.36 -5.99
C GLY A 153 -27.57 -4.64 -5.30
N GLN A 154 -27.93 -5.79 -5.87
CA GLN A 154 -27.49 -7.09 -5.35
C GLN A 154 -25.96 -7.25 -5.47
N HIS A 155 -25.40 -6.76 -6.57
CA HIS A 155 -23.98 -6.88 -6.88
C HIS A 155 -23.34 -5.53 -7.24
N ALA A 156 -22.06 -5.40 -6.91
CA ALA A 156 -21.23 -4.27 -7.30
C ALA A 156 -19.81 -4.73 -7.69
N SER A 157 -19.00 -3.77 -8.12
CA SER A 157 -17.59 -3.99 -8.45
C SER A 157 -16.70 -3.40 -7.37
N VAL A 158 -15.54 -4.02 -7.16
CA VAL A 158 -14.51 -3.52 -6.25
C VAL A 158 -13.16 -3.43 -6.94
N VAL A 159 -12.32 -2.55 -6.41
CA VAL A 159 -10.89 -2.53 -6.66
C VAL A 159 -10.18 -3.25 -5.53
N ILE A 160 -9.36 -4.23 -5.90
CA ILE A 160 -8.54 -5.03 -5.01
C ILE A 160 -7.08 -4.66 -5.28
N LYS A 161 -6.30 -4.55 -4.21
CA LYS A 161 -4.84 -4.43 -4.29
C LYS A 161 -4.21 -5.63 -3.61
N VAL A 162 -3.33 -6.30 -4.34
CA VAL A 162 -2.50 -7.38 -3.81
C VAL A 162 -1.03 -7.00 -3.87
N ALA A 163 -0.24 -7.57 -2.97
CA ALA A 163 1.14 -7.17 -2.74
C ALA A 163 2.11 -7.68 -3.83
N THR A 164 1.80 -8.84 -4.43
CA THR A 164 2.74 -9.53 -5.33
C THR A 164 2.17 -9.78 -6.74
N LYS A 165 3.07 -9.96 -7.71
CA LYS A 165 2.70 -10.25 -9.11
C LYS A 165 2.10 -11.64 -9.22
N GLU A 166 2.60 -12.54 -8.39
CA GLU A 166 2.26 -13.94 -8.31
C GLU A 166 0.81 -14.10 -7.83
N GLU A 167 0.43 -13.39 -6.77
CA GLU A 167 -0.96 -13.35 -6.30
C GLU A 167 -1.90 -12.75 -7.34
N ALA A 168 -1.48 -11.66 -7.99
CA ALA A 168 -2.28 -11.07 -9.06
C ALA A 168 -2.44 -12.04 -10.24
N GLY A 169 -1.35 -12.70 -10.64
CA GLY A 169 -1.35 -13.70 -11.70
C GLY A 169 -2.24 -14.89 -11.36
N LYS A 170 -2.25 -15.33 -10.09
CA LYS A 170 -3.14 -16.38 -9.61
C LYS A 170 -4.61 -15.99 -9.76
N LEU A 171 -4.97 -14.78 -9.31
CA LEU A 171 -6.34 -14.29 -9.42
C LEU A 171 -6.78 -14.08 -10.88
N LEU A 172 -5.87 -13.70 -11.77
CA LEU A 172 -6.18 -13.44 -13.18
C LEU A 172 -6.24 -14.70 -14.05
N LYS A 173 -5.55 -15.77 -13.66
CA LYS A 173 -5.50 -17.04 -14.39
C LYS A 173 -6.46 -18.10 -13.83
N SER A 174 -7.06 -17.84 -12.67
CA SER A 174 -7.99 -18.77 -12.04
C SER A 174 -9.39 -18.56 -12.62
N ASP A 175 -9.99 -19.65 -13.10
CA ASP A 175 -11.40 -19.66 -13.54
C ASP A 175 -12.38 -19.79 -12.35
N GLY A 176 -11.87 -19.88 -11.12
CA GLY A 176 -12.65 -20.11 -9.90
C GLY A 176 -12.29 -19.16 -8.76
N VAL A 177 -12.05 -17.87 -9.05
CA VAL A 177 -11.95 -16.87 -7.98
C VAL A 177 -13.32 -16.77 -7.30
N THR A 178 -13.37 -16.88 -5.98
CA THR A 178 -14.63 -16.85 -5.24
C THR A 178 -14.73 -15.66 -4.29
N PHE A 179 -15.97 -15.27 -4.01
CA PHE A 179 -16.31 -14.39 -2.90
C PHE A 179 -17.67 -14.80 -2.32
N GLY A 180 -17.72 -15.18 -1.05
CA GLY A 180 -18.98 -15.61 -0.43
C GLY A 180 -19.46 -16.97 -0.92
N GLY A 181 -18.58 -17.77 -1.51
CA GLY A 181 -18.90 -19.06 -2.11
C GLY A 181 -19.27 -19.00 -3.60
N ASP A 182 -19.56 -17.81 -4.14
CA ASP A 182 -19.88 -17.61 -5.55
C ASP A 182 -18.63 -17.31 -6.38
N VAL A 183 -18.63 -17.76 -7.63
CA VAL A 183 -17.57 -17.45 -8.59
C VAL A 183 -17.74 -16.02 -9.08
N ILE A 184 -16.67 -15.25 -8.96
CA ILE A 184 -16.61 -13.85 -9.39
C ILE A 184 -15.63 -13.66 -10.54
N ARG A 185 -15.75 -12.54 -11.25
CA ARG A 185 -14.84 -12.20 -12.36
C ARG A 185 -13.78 -11.23 -11.88
N VAL A 186 -12.51 -11.55 -12.11
CA VAL A 186 -11.38 -10.66 -11.85
C VAL A 186 -10.70 -10.24 -13.14
N THR A 187 -10.36 -8.96 -13.26
CA THR A 187 -9.65 -8.38 -14.41
C THR A 187 -8.54 -7.43 -13.95
N ILE A 188 -7.55 -7.19 -14.82
CA ILE A 188 -6.54 -6.15 -14.56
C ILE A 188 -7.22 -4.79 -14.57
N MET A 189 -6.90 -3.96 -13.58
CA MET A 189 -7.32 -2.57 -13.57
C MET A 189 -6.14 -1.66 -13.93
N GLU A 190 -6.32 -0.84 -14.96
CA GLU A 190 -5.32 0.14 -15.34
C GLU A 190 -5.21 1.28 -14.30
N LYS A 191 -3.97 1.72 -14.07
CA LYS A 191 -3.66 2.74 -13.06
C LYS A 191 -4.33 4.09 -13.34
N GLN A 192 -4.61 4.40 -14.62
CA GLN A 192 -5.30 5.63 -15.02
C GLN A 192 -6.78 5.59 -14.63
N ALA A 193 -7.46 4.45 -14.85
CA ALA A 193 -8.85 4.24 -14.42
C ALA A 193 -9.00 4.31 -12.90
N TYR A 194 -8.03 3.80 -12.13
CA TYR A 194 -8.05 3.88 -10.67
C TYR A 194 -7.97 5.32 -10.14
N ARG A 195 -7.18 6.20 -10.79
CA ARG A 195 -7.04 7.60 -10.38
C ARG A 195 -8.32 8.41 -10.58
N ALA A 196 -9.10 8.10 -11.61
CA ALA A 196 -10.39 8.73 -11.84
C ALA A 196 -11.39 8.38 -10.74
N VAL A 197 -11.36 7.15 -10.23
CA VAL A 197 -12.26 6.67 -9.18
C VAL A 197 -11.94 7.28 -7.81
N ARG A 198 -10.68 7.63 -7.54
CA ARG A 198 -10.25 8.20 -6.24
C ARG A 198 -10.65 9.68 -6.05
N ARG A 199 -11.14 10.36 -7.10
CA ARG A 199 -11.51 11.80 -7.07
C ARG A 199 -12.99 12.05 -6.74
N ASN A 200 -13.79 10.99 -6.63
CA ASN A 200 -15.15 11.03 -6.09
C ASN A 200 -15.16 10.44 -4.68
#